data_AF-A0A4U8TLU0-F1
#
_entry.id   AF-A0A4U8TLU0-F1
#
_cell.length_a   1.000
_cell.length_b   1.000
_cell.length_c   1.000
_cell.angle_alpha   90.00
_cell.angle_beta   90.00
_cell.angle_gamma   90.00
#
_symmetry.space_group_name_H-M   'P 1'
#
loop_
_entity.id
_entity.type
_entity.pdbx_description
1 polymer ?
#
loop_
_entity_poly.entity_id
_entity_poly.type
_entity_poly.pdbx_seq_one_letter_code
_entity_poly.pdbx_strand_id
1 'polypeptide(L)'
;MLCKICHNPAFPAFNTLILDRFDETLYKCPHCGFLSVDNAHWLNLAYEKAINESDTGIVSRNLYLYKIVTCMATLIFGFGKKAMGGGV
;
A
#
# COMPACT_ATOMS: atom_id res chain seq x y z
N MET A 1 1.02 25.11 -6.63
CA MET A 1 2.23 24.66 -5.92
C MET A 1 3.26 24.12 -6.90
N LEU A 2 4.51 23.86 -6.50
CA LEU A 2 5.48 23.14 -7.34
C LEU A 2 5.29 21.62 -7.20
N CYS A 3 5.37 20.89 -8.31
CA CYS A 3 5.27 19.43 -8.33
C CYS A 3 6.44 18.81 -7.56
N LYS A 4 6.14 17.92 -6.60
CA LYS A 4 7.15 17.22 -5.77
C LYS A 4 8.01 16.20 -6.55
N ILE A 5 7.64 15.89 -7.80
CA ILE A 5 8.38 14.95 -8.67
C ILE A 5 9.23 15.71 -9.69
N CYS A 6 8.62 16.57 -10.51
CA CYS A 6 9.30 17.20 -11.65
C CYS A 6 9.45 18.72 -11.53
N HIS A 7 9.11 19.31 -10.38
CA HIS A 7 9.24 20.74 -10.07
C HIS A 7 8.49 21.71 -10.99
N ASN A 8 7.70 21.23 -11.94
CA ASN A 8 6.81 22.08 -12.76
C ASN A 8 5.60 22.56 -11.93
N PRO A 9 4.93 23.67 -12.34
CA PRO A 9 3.71 24.12 -11.70
C PRO A 9 2.63 23.02 -11.67
N ALA A 10 2.01 22.84 -10.51
CA ALA A 10 0.83 22.01 -10.31
C ALA A 10 -0.35 22.88 -9.88
N PHE A 11 -1.53 22.57 -10.43
CA PHE A 11 -2.74 23.37 -10.31
C PHE A 11 -3.82 22.60 -9.54
N PRO A 12 -4.73 23.29 -8.82
CA PRO A 12 -5.86 22.64 -8.16
C PRO A 12 -6.63 21.76 -9.14
N ALA A 13 -6.92 20.54 -8.74
CA ALA A 13 -7.70 19.57 -9.52
C ALA A 13 -9.10 19.43 -8.95
N PHE A 14 -9.22 19.12 -7.66
CA PHE A 14 -10.49 19.00 -6.94
C PHE A 14 -10.26 19.02 -5.43
N ASN A 15 -11.35 19.22 -4.68
CA ASN A 15 -11.37 19.06 -3.22
C ASN A 15 -12.00 17.72 -2.87
N THR A 16 -11.55 17.13 -1.76
CA THR A 16 -12.13 15.89 -1.23
C THR A 16 -11.96 15.82 0.28
N LEU A 17 -12.86 15.07 0.91
CA LEU A 17 -12.67 14.62 2.28
C LEU A 17 -11.69 13.44 2.32
N ILE A 18 -10.67 13.56 3.15
CA ILE A 18 -9.73 12.50 3.49
C ILE A 18 -10.06 11.99 4.89
N LEU A 19 -10.09 10.65 5.06
CA LEU A 19 -10.45 9.98 6.31
C LEU A 19 -11.80 10.46 6.90
N ASP A 20 -12.74 10.87 6.03
CA ASP A 20 -14.04 11.46 6.39
C ASP A 20 -13.93 12.65 7.37
N ARG A 21 -12.78 13.33 7.41
CA ARG A 21 -12.48 14.36 8.41
C ARG A 21 -11.76 15.59 7.88
N PHE A 22 -10.82 15.42 6.96
CA PHE A 22 -9.95 16.51 6.49
C PHE A 22 -10.38 16.93 5.09
N ASP A 23 -10.87 18.16 4.94
CA ASP A 23 -11.16 18.74 3.63
C ASP A 23 -9.85 19.22 2.99
N GLU A 24 -9.50 18.63 1.85
CA GLU A 24 -8.19 18.77 1.23
C GLU A 24 -8.32 19.13 -0.25
N THR A 25 -7.51 20.10 -0.69
CA THR A 25 -7.32 20.39 -2.12
C THR A 25 -6.22 19.52 -2.68
N LEU A 26 -6.54 18.73 -3.72
CA LEU A 26 -5.55 18.00 -4.51
C LEU A 26 -5.13 18.87 -5.69
N TYR A 27 -3.83 18.86 -5.98
CA TYR A 27 -3.24 19.53 -7.13
C TYR A 27 -2.66 18.50 -8.09
N LYS A 28 -2.91 18.69 -9.39
CA LYS A 28 -2.39 17.84 -10.46
C LYS A 28 -1.34 18.60 -11.26
N CYS A 29 -0.19 17.97 -11.48
CA CYS A 29 0.80 18.47 -12.41
C CYS A 29 0.40 18.10 -13.85
N PRO A 30 0.23 19.06 -14.77
CA PRO A 30 -0.09 18.76 -16.16
C PRO A 30 1.10 18.14 -16.92
N HIS A 31 2.33 18.29 -16.43
CA HIS A 31 3.52 17.79 -17.09
C HIS A 31 3.75 16.29 -16.85
N CYS A 32 3.72 15.82 -15.59
CA CYS A 32 3.98 14.40 -15.26
C CYS A 32 2.74 13.63 -14.79
N GLY A 33 1.60 14.29 -14.63
CA GLY A 33 0.36 13.68 -14.15
C GLY A 33 0.29 13.46 -12.64
N PHE A 34 1.34 13.80 -11.88
CA PHE A 34 1.38 13.59 -10.44
C PHE A 34 0.26 14.37 -9.73
N LEU A 35 -0.48 13.66 -8.89
CA LEU A 35 -1.55 14.20 -8.06
C LEU A 35 -1.07 14.21 -6.61
N SER A 36 -1.21 15.35 -5.93
CA SER A 36 -0.70 15.51 -4.57
C SER A 36 -1.45 16.57 -3.79
N VAL A 37 -1.39 16.46 -2.46
CA VAL A 37 -1.79 17.53 -1.53
C VAL A 37 -0.57 18.40 -1.19
N ASP A 38 -0.82 19.61 -0.69
CA ASP A 38 0.24 20.51 -0.24
C ASP A 38 0.98 19.91 0.96
N ASN A 39 0.26 19.67 2.07
CA ASN A 39 0.79 19.03 3.27
C ASN A 39 -0.13 17.90 3.76
N ALA A 40 0.37 16.65 3.71
CA ALA A 40 -0.34 15.45 4.17
C ALA A 40 -0.25 15.27 5.69
N HIS A 41 -0.75 16.23 6.46
CA HIS A 41 -0.68 16.23 7.92
C HIS A 41 -1.48 15.09 8.59
N TRP A 42 -2.48 14.56 7.90
CA TRP A 42 -3.28 13.40 8.29
C TRP A 42 -2.61 12.04 7.99
N LEU A 43 -1.45 12.02 7.33
CA LEU A 43 -0.81 10.78 6.87
C LEU A 43 -0.53 9.82 8.03
N ASN A 44 -0.02 10.32 9.16
CA ASN A 44 0.24 9.48 10.33
C ASN A 44 -1.03 8.78 10.85
N LEU A 45 -2.18 9.48 10.80
CA LEU A 45 -3.46 8.91 11.22
C LEU A 45 -3.95 7.85 10.22
N ALA A 46 -3.78 8.09 8.91
CA ALA A 46 -4.15 7.12 7.87
C ALA A 46 -3.45 5.77 8.04
N TYR A 47 -2.22 5.80 8.59
CA TYR A 47 -1.38 4.62 8.81
C TYR A 47 -1.34 4.15 10.28
N GLU A 48 -2.17 4.71 11.17
CA GLU A 48 -2.21 4.31 12.58
C GLU A 48 -2.58 2.82 12.73
N LYS A 49 -3.45 2.32 11.84
CA LYS A 49 -3.81 0.90 11.77
C LYS A 49 -3.24 0.27 10.51
N ALA A 50 -2.37 -0.73 10.69
CA ALA A 50 -1.77 -1.48 9.58
C ALA A 50 -2.80 -2.27 8.75
N ILE A 51 -3.90 -2.70 9.38
CA ILE A 51 -5.06 -3.31 8.72
C ILE A 51 -6.21 -2.31 8.83
N ASN A 52 -6.55 -1.67 7.71
CA ASN A 52 -7.62 -0.68 7.67
C ASN A 52 -8.73 -1.11 6.69
N GLU A 53 -9.93 -0.56 6.88
CA GLU A 53 -11.14 -0.95 6.13
C GLU A 53 -11.06 -0.56 4.64
N SER A 54 -10.24 0.45 4.30
CA SER A 54 -9.96 0.82 2.91
C SER A 54 -9.08 -0.19 2.17
N ASP A 55 -8.33 -1.04 2.88
CA ASP A 55 -7.47 -2.07 2.30
C ASP A 55 -8.24 -3.36 2.02
N THR A 56 -9.03 -3.33 0.96
CA THR A 56 -9.80 -4.50 0.49
C THR A 56 -8.93 -5.59 -0.16
N GLY A 57 -7.66 -5.29 -0.44
CA GLY A 57 -6.74 -6.19 -1.13
C GLY A 57 -5.87 -7.05 -0.20
N ILE A 58 -5.90 -6.81 1.11
CA ILE A 58 -4.97 -7.45 2.06
C ILE A 58 -5.07 -8.98 2.08
N VAL A 59 -6.29 -9.54 2.05
CA VAL A 59 -6.50 -11.00 2.06
C VAL A 59 -5.95 -11.64 0.79
N SER A 60 -6.27 -11.07 -0.37
CA SER A 60 -5.80 -11.58 -1.67
C SER A 60 -4.27 -11.56 -1.75
N ARG A 61 -3.63 -10.45 -1.33
CA ARG A 61 -2.16 -10.35 -1.28
C ARG A 61 -1.55 -11.37 -0.33
N ASN A 62 -2.12 -11.56 0.86
CA ASN A 62 -1.62 -12.56 1.82
C ASN A 62 -1.74 -13.99 1.27
N LEU A 63 -2.83 -14.34 0.59
CA LEU A 63 -2.99 -15.66 -0.04
C LEU A 63 -1.99 -15.87 -1.20
N TYR A 64 -1.70 -14.83 -1.97
CA TYR A 64 -0.68 -14.87 -3.01
C TYR A 64 0.72 -15.06 -2.41
N LEU A 65 1.08 -14.22 -1.43
CA LEU A 65 2.38 -14.25 -0.76
C LEU A 65 2.58 -15.56 0.00
N TYR A 66 1.54 -16.13 0.60
CA TYR A 66 1.59 -17.44 1.26
C TYR A 66 2.15 -18.52 0.34
N LYS A 67 1.74 -18.56 -0.93
CA LYS A 67 2.24 -19.55 -1.90
C LYS A 67 3.74 -19.39 -2.13
N ILE A 68 4.19 -18.15 -2.33
CA ILE A 68 5.60 -17.83 -2.56
C ILE A 68 6.43 -18.19 -1.33
N VAL A 69 6.00 -17.73 -0.16
CA VAL A 69 6.69 -17.95 1.12
C VAL A 69 6.76 -19.44 1.43
N THR A 70 5.70 -20.20 1.19
CA THR A 70 5.69 -21.66 1.40
C THR A 70 6.71 -22.34 0.49
N CYS A 71 6.73 -22.02 -0.80
CA CYS A 71 7.73 -22.56 -1.73
C CYS A 71 9.16 -22.22 -1.28
N MET A 72 9.42 -20.96 -0.92
CA MET A 72 10.74 -20.53 -0.42
C MET A 72 11.11 -21.25 0.87
N ALA A 73 10.18 -21.36 1.81
CA ALA A 73 10.39 -21.99 3.11
C ALA A 73 10.74 -23.48 2.96
N THR A 74 10.02 -24.20 2.08
CA THR A 74 10.29 -25.61 1.80
C THR A 74 11.63 -25.81 1.09
N LEU A 75 11.96 -24.96 0.11
CA LEU A 75 13.20 -25.11 -0.68
C LEU A 75 14.46 -24.72 0.09
N ILE A 76 14.42 -23.63 0.87
CA ILE A 76 15.59 -23.07 1.55
C ILE A 76 15.80 -23.76 2.91
N PHE A 77 14.72 -23.95 3.67
CA PHE A 77 14.82 -24.42 5.06
C PHE A 77 14.32 -25.85 5.26
N GLY A 78 13.80 -26.50 4.21
CA GLY A 78 13.28 -27.86 4.32
C GLY A 78 11.99 -27.98 5.13
N PHE A 79 11.25 -26.87 5.34
CA PHE A 79 9.93 -26.91 5.96
C PHE A 79 9.01 -27.82 5.14
N GLY A 80 8.62 -28.96 5.72
CA GLY A 80 7.88 -30.05 5.06
C GLY A 80 8.59 -31.41 5.04
N LYS A 81 9.88 -31.49 5.39
CA LYS A 81 10.59 -32.77 5.57
C LYS A 81 10.37 -33.33 6.99
N LYS A 82 9.17 -33.85 7.29
CA LYS A 82 8.91 -34.99 8.22
C LYS A 82 7.41 -35.28 8.36
N ALA A 83 6.96 -36.37 7.72
CA ALA A 83 6.06 -37.42 8.25
C ALA A 83 5.63 -38.38 7.12
N MET A 84 6.57 -39.19 6.60
CA MET A 84 6.26 -40.46 5.93
C MET A 84 7.31 -41.49 6.37
N GLY A 85 7.27 -41.81 7.65
CA GLY A 85 8.01 -42.92 8.26
C GLY A 85 7.00 -43.72 9.08
N GLY A 86 5.99 -44.26 8.40
CA GLY A 86 5.12 -45.27 8.97
C GLY A 86 5.94 -46.52 9.26
N GLY A 87 5.84 -47.02 10.47
CA GLY A 87 6.47 -48.28 10.86
C GLY A 87 5.95 -49.43 10.00
N VAL A 88 6.91 -50.25 9.56
CA VAL A 88 6.83 -51.71 9.47
C VAL A 88 8.19 -52.23 9.92
#